data_AF-A0A4V2S5H2-F1
#
_entry.id   AF-A0A4V2S5H2-F1
#
_cell.length_a   1.000
_cell.length_b   1.000
_cell.length_c   1.000
_cell.angle_alpha   90.00
_cell.angle_beta   90.00
_cell.angle_gamma   90.00
#
_symmetry.space_group_name_H-M   'P 1'
#
loop_
_entity.id
_entity.type
_entity.pdbx_description
1 polymer ?
#
loop_
_entity_poly.entity_id
_entity_poly.type
_entity_poly.pdbx_seq_one_letter_code
_entity_poly.pdbx_strand_id
1 'polypeptide(L)'
;MVEYLPRSAWNARPPNGGPGSLTVSRVEGAVIHWPGTGSTSVIHSYAAVASALRGWQNYHMDERGWSDIAYQVAVDQAGRAWTLRGLRTQSGANGNNDLNERYGAILLVLVTGEQPTAAMKATTRAVIADFRKIFPRGTAIRPHSAVRPAGTDCPGDAARAAIARGDFTPRAPEEDYMSTPEAKAQLDRIEKLLAALATAEAGRYSDLARRVDGLTDQEAGRYQYYAGKFQAILAELADDPASPVTAEPPQ
;
A
#
# COMPACT_ATOMS: atom_id res chain seq x y z
N MET A 1 -0.96 -14.57 -12.97
CA MET A 1 -1.82 -13.64 -13.74
C MET A 1 -2.05 -12.44 -12.85
N VAL A 2 -2.04 -11.21 -13.37
CA VAL A 2 -2.26 -10.03 -12.52
C VAL A 2 -3.70 -10.02 -12.02
N GLU A 3 -3.90 -9.78 -10.72
CA GLU A 3 -5.21 -9.43 -10.20
C GLU A 3 -5.47 -7.95 -10.48
N TYR A 4 -6.52 -7.68 -11.27
CA TYR A 4 -6.92 -6.32 -11.61
C TYR A 4 -8.09 -5.87 -10.74
N LEU A 5 -7.86 -4.83 -9.95
CA LEU A 5 -8.95 -4.17 -9.23
C LEU A 5 -9.96 -3.61 -10.24
N PRO A 6 -11.25 -3.97 -10.13
CA PRO A 6 -12.24 -3.58 -11.10
C PRO A 6 -12.54 -2.07 -11.05
N ARG A 7 -13.26 -1.57 -12.06
CA ARG A 7 -13.72 -0.18 -12.09
C ARG A 7 -14.56 0.22 -10.87
N SER A 8 -15.35 -0.71 -10.35
CA SER A 8 -16.12 -0.52 -9.11
C SER A 8 -15.23 -0.31 -7.87
N ALA A 9 -14.00 -0.85 -7.87
CA ALA A 9 -13.06 -0.74 -6.76
C ALA A 9 -12.66 0.72 -6.45
N TRP A 10 -12.75 1.59 -7.46
CA TRP A 10 -12.47 3.02 -7.33
C TRP A 10 -13.69 3.90 -7.63
N ASN A 11 -14.90 3.32 -7.68
CA ASN A 11 -16.15 4.03 -8.03
C ASN A 11 -16.01 4.82 -9.34
N ALA A 12 -15.46 4.18 -10.37
CA ALA A 12 -15.41 4.76 -11.70
C ALA A 12 -16.82 5.04 -12.22
N ARG A 13 -17.03 6.20 -12.81
CA ARG A 13 -18.25 6.44 -13.57
C ARG A 13 -18.25 5.64 -14.88
N PRO A 14 -19.41 5.36 -15.49
CA PRO A 14 -19.48 4.70 -16.79
C PRO A 14 -18.76 5.53 -17.87
N PRO A 15 -18.09 4.89 -18.84
CA PRO A 15 -17.56 5.60 -20.00
C PRO A 15 -18.70 6.12 -20.89
N ASN A 16 -18.46 7.25 -21.55
CA ASN A 16 -19.26 7.71 -22.70
C ASN A 16 -18.78 6.97 -23.96
N GLY A 17 -19.54 7.01 -25.07
CA GLY A 17 -19.20 6.36 -26.35
C GLY A 17 -17.69 6.42 -26.66
N GLY A 18 -17.04 5.25 -26.69
CA GLY A 18 -15.58 5.12 -26.63
C GLY A 18 -14.91 4.90 -27.99
N PRO A 19 -13.58 4.99 -28.06
CA PRO A 19 -12.83 4.81 -29.31
C PRO A 19 -12.84 3.36 -29.83
N GLY A 20 -13.54 2.44 -29.17
CA GLY A 20 -13.53 1.02 -29.50
C GLY A 20 -12.29 0.28 -28.97
N SER A 21 -12.02 -0.88 -29.56
CA SER A 21 -10.90 -1.75 -29.19
C SER A 21 -9.69 -1.53 -30.07
N LEU A 22 -8.50 -1.77 -29.51
CA LEU A 22 -7.26 -1.83 -30.28
C LEU A 22 -7.31 -2.93 -31.33
N THR A 23 -6.79 -2.64 -32.52
CA THR A 23 -6.60 -3.64 -33.57
C THR A 23 -5.30 -4.40 -33.33
N VAL A 24 -5.39 -5.71 -33.11
CA VAL A 24 -4.25 -6.52 -32.66
C VAL A 24 -3.01 -6.40 -33.55
N SER A 25 -3.20 -6.34 -34.87
CA SER A 25 -2.10 -6.25 -35.84
C SER A 25 -1.40 -4.89 -35.87
N ARG A 26 -2.02 -3.83 -35.34
CA ARG A 26 -1.47 -2.46 -35.33
C ARG A 26 -0.70 -2.12 -34.05
N VAL A 27 -0.87 -2.91 -32.99
CA VAL A 27 -0.24 -2.63 -31.69
C VAL A 27 1.25 -2.97 -31.73
N GLU A 28 2.07 -1.97 -31.42
CA GLU A 28 3.53 -2.02 -31.39
C GLU A 28 4.10 -2.13 -29.98
N GLY A 29 3.34 -1.72 -28.95
CA GLY A 29 3.77 -1.87 -27.57
C GLY A 29 2.94 -1.11 -26.55
N ALA A 30 3.49 -0.95 -25.36
CA ALA A 30 2.92 -0.18 -24.27
C ALA A 30 3.74 1.09 -24.01
N VAL A 31 3.04 2.20 -23.82
CA VAL A 31 3.62 3.48 -23.40
C VAL A 31 3.36 3.68 -21.92
N ILE A 32 4.43 4.04 -21.21
CA ILE A 32 4.39 4.34 -19.79
C ILE A 32 4.10 5.83 -19.60
N HIS A 33 3.14 6.11 -18.71
CA HIS A 33 2.66 7.43 -18.37
C HIS A 33 2.77 7.70 -16.87
N TRP A 34 2.68 8.97 -16.51
CA TRP A 34 2.46 9.42 -15.14
C TRP A 34 1.43 10.56 -15.12
N PRO A 35 0.86 10.93 -13.96
CA PRO A 35 -0.13 11.99 -13.87
C PRO A 35 0.41 13.37 -14.24
N GLY A 36 1.71 13.62 -14.03
CA GLY A 36 2.36 14.89 -14.40
C GLY A 36 1.75 16.12 -13.72
N THR A 37 1.17 15.97 -12.53
CA THR A 37 0.47 17.05 -11.82
C THR A 37 1.39 18.08 -11.18
N GLY A 38 2.71 17.82 -11.14
CA GLY A 38 3.67 18.62 -10.39
C GLY A 38 3.57 18.46 -8.86
N SER A 39 2.56 17.74 -8.37
CA SER A 39 2.36 17.49 -6.94
C SER A 39 3.47 16.62 -6.35
N THR A 40 3.82 16.89 -5.09
CA THR A 40 4.68 16.05 -4.24
C THR A 40 3.89 15.32 -3.16
N SER A 41 2.57 15.52 -3.11
CA SER A 41 1.69 14.86 -2.14
C SER A 41 1.57 13.37 -2.47
N VAL A 42 1.99 12.52 -1.54
CA VAL A 42 2.00 11.06 -1.73
C VAL A 42 0.60 10.48 -1.96
N ILE A 43 0.50 9.50 -2.86
CA ILE A 43 -0.76 8.82 -3.22
C ILE A 43 -0.57 7.31 -3.08
N HIS A 44 -0.48 6.81 -1.84
CA HIS A 44 -0.16 5.38 -1.58
C HIS A 44 -1.32 4.58 -1.03
N SER A 45 -2.17 5.19 -0.19
CA SER A 45 -3.30 4.47 0.41
C SER A 45 -4.31 4.08 -0.67
N TYR A 46 -5.05 3.00 -0.44
CA TYR A 46 -6.09 2.55 -1.37
C TYR A 46 -7.08 3.68 -1.69
N ALA A 47 -7.56 4.36 -0.65
CA ALA A 47 -8.52 5.45 -0.76
C ALA A 47 -7.94 6.65 -1.52
N ALA A 48 -6.67 7.00 -1.29
CA ALA A 48 -6.00 8.09 -1.99
C ALA A 48 -5.87 7.80 -3.49
N VAL A 49 -5.42 6.58 -3.85
CA VAL A 49 -5.31 6.16 -5.26
C VAL A 49 -6.69 6.15 -5.93
N ALA A 50 -7.69 5.55 -5.30
CA ALA A 50 -9.05 5.53 -5.81
C ALA A 50 -9.62 6.95 -6.00
N SER A 51 -9.34 7.87 -5.07
CA SER A 51 -9.74 9.27 -5.17
C SER A 51 -9.05 10.00 -6.33
N ALA A 52 -7.74 9.82 -6.47
CA ALA A 52 -6.98 10.41 -7.57
C ALA A 52 -7.47 9.91 -8.94
N LEU A 53 -7.73 8.60 -9.08
CA LEU A 53 -8.29 8.02 -10.31
C LEU A 53 -9.65 8.62 -10.67
N ARG A 54 -10.56 8.79 -9.70
CA ARG A 54 -11.84 9.48 -9.92
C ARG A 54 -11.64 10.93 -10.35
N GLY A 55 -10.74 11.66 -9.70
CA GLY A 55 -10.42 13.04 -10.06
C GLY A 55 -9.92 13.16 -11.50
N TRP A 56 -8.99 12.28 -11.90
CA TRP A 56 -8.48 12.26 -13.28
C TRP A 56 -9.52 11.82 -14.30
N GLN A 57 -10.43 10.90 -13.94
CA GLN A 57 -11.55 10.53 -14.79
C GLN A 57 -12.49 11.73 -15.02
N ASN A 58 -12.87 12.43 -13.96
CA ASN A 58 -13.73 13.61 -14.05
C ASN A 58 -13.08 14.69 -14.91
N TYR A 59 -11.81 15.02 -14.65
CA TYR A 59 -11.08 15.98 -15.49
C TYR A 59 -11.06 15.57 -16.97
N HIS A 60 -10.78 14.30 -17.28
CA HIS A 60 -10.76 13.84 -18.67
C HIS A 60 -12.15 13.91 -19.34
N MET A 61 -13.21 13.56 -18.63
CA MET A 61 -14.52 13.47 -19.25
C MET A 61 -15.28 14.81 -19.24
N ASP A 62 -15.16 15.60 -18.17
CA ASP A 62 -15.90 16.85 -18.00
C ASP A 62 -15.17 18.01 -18.68
N GLU A 63 -13.86 18.14 -18.44
CA GLU A 63 -13.08 19.27 -18.97
C GLU A 63 -12.55 19.03 -20.38
N ARG A 64 -12.24 17.77 -20.72
CA ARG A 64 -11.73 17.42 -22.07
C ARG A 64 -12.76 16.77 -22.98
N GLY A 65 -13.96 16.48 -22.48
CA GLY A 65 -15.02 15.82 -23.25
C GLY A 65 -14.66 14.39 -23.69
N TRP A 66 -13.69 13.74 -23.04
CA TRP A 66 -13.26 12.40 -23.44
C TRP A 66 -14.27 11.34 -23.01
N SER A 67 -14.19 10.19 -23.68
CA SER A 67 -15.06 9.05 -23.40
C SER A 67 -14.86 8.46 -21.99
N ASP A 68 -13.63 8.54 -21.46
CA ASP A 68 -13.23 7.99 -20.16
C ASP A 68 -11.85 8.53 -19.76
N ILE A 69 -11.37 8.18 -18.57
CA ILE A 69 -9.96 8.33 -18.18
C ILE A 69 -9.04 7.77 -19.28
N ALA A 70 -7.99 8.49 -19.67
CA ALA A 70 -7.26 8.19 -20.92
C ALA A 70 -6.46 6.88 -20.96
N TYR A 71 -6.09 6.33 -19.80
CA TYR A 71 -5.19 5.18 -19.71
C TYR A 71 -5.96 3.86 -19.62
N GLN A 72 -5.30 2.74 -19.89
CA GLN A 72 -5.94 1.42 -19.90
C GLN A 72 -5.87 0.74 -18.52
N VAL A 73 -4.73 0.88 -17.84
CA VAL A 73 -4.46 0.35 -16.51
C VAL A 73 -3.63 1.36 -15.74
N ALA A 74 -3.87 1.48 -14.43
CA ALA A 74 -2.96 2.16 -13.52
C ALA A 74 -2.25 1.15 -12.61
N VAL A 75 -0.99 1.43 -12.25
CA VAL A 75 -0.23 0.67 -11.26
C VAL A 75 0.29 1.65 -10.21
N ASP A 76 0.00 1.37 -8.93
CA ASP A 76 0.42 2.24 -7.83
C ASP A 76 1.66 1.74 -7.08
N GLN A 77 2.13 2.56 -6.13
CA GLN A 77 3.32 2.27 -5.32
C GLN A 77 3.20 1.01 -4.45
N ALA A 78 1.97 0.56 -4.14
CA ALA A 78 1.72 -0.69 -3.43
C ALA A 78 1.70 -1.91 -4.38
N GLY A 79 1.86 -1.71 -5.69
CA GLY A 79 1.82 -2.76 -6.70
C GLY A 79 0.40 -3.20 -7.07
N ARG A 80 -0.64 -2.42 -6.75
CA ARG A 80 -2.00 -2.75 -7.18
C ARG A 80 -2.21 -2.33 -8.63
N ALA A 81 -2.80 -3.21 -9.44
CA ALA A 81 -3.22 -2.91 -10.80
C ALA A 81 -4.70 -2.53 -10.82
N TRP A 82 -5.02 -1.35 -11.34
CA TRP A 82 -6.38 -0.80 -11.39
C TRP A 82 -6.89 -0.80 -12.83
N THR A 83 -8.05 -1.41 -13.04
CA THR A 83 -8.74 -1.39 -14.34
C THR A 83 -9.24 0.02 -14.60
N LEU A 84 -8.72 0.63 -15.67
CA LEU A 84 -9.21 1.90 -16.21
C LEU A 84 -10.07 1.59 -17.43
N ARG A 85 -9.65 1.96 -18.65
CA ARG A 85 -10.37 1.53 -19.87
C ARG A 85 -10.29 0.01 -20.12
N GLY A 86 -9.31 -0.67 -19.54
CA GLY A 86 -8.99 -2.07 -19.79
C GLY A 86 -8.03 -2.25 -20.98
N LEU A 87 -7.24 -3.34 -20.96
CA LEU A 87 -6.13 -3.57 -21.90
C LEU A 87 -6.55 -3.65 -23.38
N ARG A 88 -7.81 -4.02 -23.68
CA ARG A 88 -8.31 -4.13 -25.07
C ARG A 88 -8.83 -2.81 -25.62
N THR A 89 -9.34 -1.92 -24.77
CA THR A 89 -9.95 -0.66 -25.18
C THR A 89 -8.89 0.36 -25.54
N GLN A 90 -9.04 1.06 -26.66
CA GLN A 90 -8.07 2.06 -27.10
C GLN A 90 -7.89 3.20 -26.07
N SER A 91 -6.64 3.62 -25.87
CA SER A 91 -6.28 4.71 -24.97
C SER A 91 -6.59 6.09 -25.56
N GLY A 92 -6.52 7.13 -24.73
CA GLY A 92 -6.55 8.54 -25.14
C GLY A 92 -5.25 9.29 -24.82
N ALA A 93 -4.19 8.57 -24.46
CA ALA A 93 -3.07 9.12 -23.70
C ALA A 93 -1.84 9.47 -24.56
N ASN A 94 -1.71 8.93 -25.77
CA ASN A 94 -0.44 8.99 -26.51
C ASN A 94 -0.27 10.25 -27.38
N GLY A 95 -1.32 11.07 -27.51
CA GLY A 95 -1.26 12.42 -28.07
C GLY A 95 -2.04 12.60 -29.38
N ASN A 96 -2.33 11.53 -30.11
CA ASN A 96 -3.23 11.54 -31.28
C ASN A 96 -3.83 10.14 -31.50
N ASN A 97 -4.77 10.02 -32.44
CA ASN A 97 -5.46 8.75 -32.70
C ASN A 97 -4.54 7.64 -33.22
N ASP A 98 -3.64 7.93 -34.17
CA ASP A 98 -2.71 6.92 -34.70
C ASP A 98 -1.83 6.32 -33.59
N LEU A 99 -1.28 7.16 -32.71
CA LEU A 99 -0.48 6.70 -31.58
C LEU A 99 -1.31 5.95 -30.54
N ASN A 100 -2.58 6.30 -30.37
CA ASN A 100 -3.49 5.59 -29.47
C ASN A 100 -3.86 4.20 -30.01
N GLU A 101 -3.88 4.00 -31.33
CA GLU A 101 -4.12 2.71 -31.99
C GLU A 101 -2.87 1.81 -32.01
N ARG A 102 -1.68 2.42 -32.07
CA ARG A 102 -0.39 1.71 -32.12
C ARG A 102 0.15 1.36 -30.74
N TYR A 103 -0.21 2.10 -29.70
CA TYR A 103 0.35 1.88 -28.38
C TYR A 103 -0.72 1.81 -27.28
N GLY A 104 -0.59 0.82 -26.40
CA GLY A 104 -1.30 0.80 -25.12
C GLY A 104 -0.78 1.88 -24.16
N ALA A 105 -1.53 2.16 -23.10
CA ALA A 105 -1.17 3.19 -22.12
C ALA A 105 -1.31 2.70 -20.69
N ILE A 106 -0.18 2.62 -19.98
CA ILE A 106 -0.09 2.23 -18.56
C ILE A 106 0.26 3.46 -17.74
N LEU A 107 -0.57 3.80 -16.77
CA LEU A 107 -0.35 4.90 -15.84
C LEU A 107 0.39 4.40 -14.60
N LEU A 108 1.58 4.92 -14.32
CA LEU A 108 2.20 4.77 -13.01
C LEU A 108 1.64 5.85 -12.09
N VAL A 109 1.01 5.47 -10.99
CA VAL A 109 0.56 6.41 -9.95
C VAL A 109 1.81 6.82 -9.16
N LEU A 110 2.52 7.78 -9.74
CA LEU A 110 3.80 8.32 -9.30
C LEU A 110 3.67 9.84 -9.20
N VAL A 111 4.18 10.43 -8.13
CA VAL A 111 4.22 11.89 -7.97
C VAL A 111 5.65 12.42 -8.11
N THR A 112 5.80 13.74 -8.19
CA THR A 112 7.11 14.38 -8.37
C THR A 112 8.06 13.99 -7.23
N GLY A 113 9.26 13.54 -7.58
CA GLY A 113 10.30 13.15 -6.61
C GLY A 113 10.27 11.67 -6.21
N GLU A 114 9.23 10.91 -6.56
CA GLU A 114 9.17 9.49 -6.24
C GLU A 114 9.93 8.61 -7.23
N GLN A 115 10.46 7.50 -6.72
CA GLN A 115 10.92 6.38 -7.55
C GLN A 115 9.83 5.29 -7.58
N PRO A 116 9.67 4.55 -8.70
CA PRO A 116 8.85 3.35 -8.72
C PRO A 116 9.34 2.34 -7.68
N THR A 117 8.47 1.90 -6.77
CA THR A 117 8.80 0.82 -5.82
C THR A 117 9.06 -0.51 -6.52
N ALA A 118 9.68 -1.46 -5.82
CA ALA A 118 9.82 -2.83 -6.31
C ALA A 118 8.47 -3.47 -6.68
N ALA A 119 7.43 -3.23 -5.86
CA ALA A 119 6.07 -3.69 -6.10
C ALA A 119 5.47 -3.09 -7.38
N MET A 120 5.56 -1.77 -7.56
CA MET A 120 5.10 -1.11 -8.80
C MET A 120 5.80 -1.69 -10.04
N LYS A 121 7.12 -1.87 -9.99
CA LYS A 121 7.89 -2.45 -11.10
C LYS A 121 7.46 -3.88 -11.41
N ALA A 122 7.29 -4.72 -10.38
CA ALA A 122 6.87 -6.11 -10.52
C ALA A 122 5.49 -6.23 -11.17
N THR A 123 4.52 -5.47 -10.67
CA THR A 123 3.18 -5.44 -11.25
C THR A 123 3.19 -4.86 -12.66
N THR A 124 3.97 -3.81 -12.93
CA THR A 124 4.08 -3.26 -14.29
C THR A 124 4.64 -4.27 -15.29
N ARG A 125 5.67 -5.05 -14.90
CA ARG A 125 6.16 -6.18 -15.73
C ARG A 125 5.06 -7.19 -16.01
N ALA A 126 4.29 -7.57 -14.99
CA ALA A 126 3.21 -8.54 -15.13
C ALA A 126 2.07 -8.01 -16.00
N VAL A 127 1.71 -6.73 -15.88
CA VAL A 127 0.72 -6.06 -16.74
C VAL A 127 1.19 -6.04 -18.20
N ILE A 128 2.48 -5.76 -18.46
CA ILE A 128 3.04 -5.79 -19.81
C ILE A 128 3.07 -7.22 -20.35
N ALA A 129 3.32 -8.22 -19.52
CA ALA A 129 3.23 -9.63 -19.90
C ALA A 129 1.80 -10.00 -20.33
N ASP A 130 0.79 -9.59 -19.55
CA ASP A 130 -0.62 -9.80 -19.89
C ASP A 130 -1.03 -9.00 -21.15
N PHE A 131 -0.51 -7.78 -21.34
CA PHE A 131 -0.69 -7.01 -22.58
C PHE A 131 -0.13 -7.74 -23.81
N ARG A 132 1.09 -8.31 -23.71
CA ARG A 132 1.72 -9.07 -24.81
C ARG A 132 0.99 -10.37 -25.14
N LYS A 133 0.28 -10.99 -24.19
CA LYS A 133 -0.60 -12.14 -24.48
C LYS A 133 -1.77 -11.75 -25.38
N ILE A 134 -2.27 -10.52 -25.24
CA ILE A 134 -3.35 -9.98 -26.09
C ILE A 134 -2.78 -9.46 -27.41
N PHE A 135 -1.62 -8.82 -27.36
CA PHE A 135 -0.96 -8.15 -28.49
C PHE A 135 0.47 -8.68 -28.68
N PRO A 136 0.65 -9.86 -29.30
CA PRO A 136 1.95 -10.54 -29.36
C PRO A 136 3.02 -9.78 -30.16
N ARG A 137 2.63 -8.91 -31.10
CA ARG A 137 3.54 -8.01 -31.83
C ARG A 137 3.90 -6.75 -31.03
N GLY A 138 3.14 -6.47 -29.97
CA GLY A 138 3.24 -5.30 -29.12
C GLY A 138 4.38 -5.40 -28.11
N THR A 139 5.63 -5.49 -28.57
CA THR A 139 6.78 -5.74 -27.70
C THR A 139 7.45 -4.49 -27.17
N ALA A 140 7.23 -3.31 -27.78
CA ALA A 140 7.87 -2.09 -27.35
C ALA A 140 7.41 -1.65 -25.95
N ILE A 141 8.32 -1.10 -25.16
CA ILE A 141 8.04 -0.40 -23.90
C ILE A 141 8.68 0.97 -24.04
N ARG A 142 7.88 2.03 -24.11
CA ARG A 142 8.38 3.38 -24.38
C ARG A 142 7.90 4.39 -23.36
N PRO A 143 8.70 5.40 -23.01
CA PRO A 143 8.18 6.57 -22.32
C PRO A 143 7.31 7.38 -23.28
N HIS A 144 6.29 8.08 -22.78
CA HIS A 144 5.45 8.96 -23.61
C HIS A 144 6.27 10.02 -24.37
N SER A 145 7.31 10.55 -23.74
CA SER A 145 8.27 11.48 -24.33
C SER A 145 8.96 10.96 -25.60
N ALA A 146 9.08 9.65 -25.79
CA ALA A 146 9.72 9.06 -26.97
C ALA A 146 8.76 8.81 -28.14
N VAL A 147 7.44 8.89 -27.92
CA VAL A 147 6.44 8.65 -28.97
C VAL A 147 5.68 9.90 -29.38
N ARG A 148 5.57 10.90 -28.49
CA ARG A 148 4.79 12.12 -28.76
C ARG A 148 5.64 13.13 -29.56
N PRO A 149 5.26 13.46 -30.81
CA PRO A 149 6.05 14.37 -31.65
C PRO A 149 6.17 15.79 -31.08
N ALA A 150 5.12 16.27 -30.39
CA ALA A 150 5.10 17.60 -29.78
C ALA A 150 5.95 17.73 -28.50
N GLY A 151 6.66 16.67 -28.09
CA GLY A 151 7.41 16.64 -26.83
C GLY A 151 6.51 16.57 -25.59
N THR A 152 7.03 16.04 -24.49
CA THR A 152 6.37 16.02 -23.17
C THR A 152 7.37 15.56 -22.11
N ASP A 153 7.20 16.04 -20.88
CA ASP A 153 7.96 15.54 -19.74
C ASP A 153 7.43 14.20 -19.21
N CYS A 154 6.29 13.70 -19.70
CA CYS A 154 5.76 12.39 -19.34
C CYS A 154 6.70 11.26 -19.80
N PRO A 155 6.97 10.22 -18.98
CA PRO A 155 6.39 9.88 -17.67
C PRO A 155 7.18 10.41 -16.44
N GLY A 156 8.00 11.45 -16.61
CA GLY A 156 8.93 11.92 -15.59
C GLY A 156 10.23 11.13 -15.57
N ASP A 157 11.26 11.70 -14.93
CA ASP A 157 12.62 11.17 -14.98
C ASP A 157 12.77 9.80 -14.32
N ALA A 158 12.10 9.57 -13.19
CA ALA A 158 12.18 8.31 -12.47
C ALA A 158 11.62 7.14 -13.30
N ALA A 159 10.48 7.34 -13.96
CA ALA A 159 9.90 6.34 -14.84
C ALA A 159 10.71 6.16 -16.13
N ARG A 160 11.25 7.23 -16.73
CA ARG A 160 12.20 7.14 -17.86
C ARG A 160 13.43 6.32 -17.49
N ALA A 161 14.03 6.57 -16.33
CA ALA A 161 15.19 5.85 -15.85
C ALA A 161 14.87 4.36 -15.60
N ALA A 162 13.69 4.04 -15.07
CA ALA A 162 13.21 2.66 -14.91
C ALA A 162 13.06 1.94 -16.26
N ILE A 163 12.51 2.61 -17.29
CA ILE A 163 12.42 2.07 -18.65
C ILE A 163 13.82 1.82 -19.23
N ALA A 164 14.74 2.78 -19.11
CA ALA A 164 16.10 2.67 -19.63
C ALA A 164 16.88 1.50 -19.01
N ARG A 165 16.65 1.20 -17.72
CA ARG A 165 17.20 0.02 -17.04
C ARG A 165 16.51 -1.30 -17.39
N GLY A 166 15.38 -1.27 -18.09
CA GLY A 166 14.57 -2.44 -18.38
C GLY A 166 13.76 -2.95 -17.17
N ASP A 167 13.53 -2.11 -16.15
CA ASP A 167 12.83 -2.49 -14.91
C ASP A 167 11.40 -3.02 -15.17
N PHE A 168 10.79 -2.60 -16.29
CA PHE A 168 9.43 -2.98 -16.72
C PHE A 168 9.39 -4.06 -17.81
N THR A 169 10.54 -4.52 -18.32
CA THR A 169 10.56 -5.59 -19.31
C THR A 169 10.11 -6.89 -18.65
N PRO A 170 9.05 -7.55 -19.15
CA PRO A 170 8.74 -8.91 -18.73
C PRO A 170 9.98 -9.75 -18.95
N ARG A 171 10.51 -10.30 -17.86
CA ARG A 171 11.54 -11.32 -17.95
C ARG A 171 10.87 -12.58 -18.51
N ALA A 172 11.65 -13.49 -19.10
CA ALA A 172 11.20 -14.88 -19.14
C ALA A 172 10.72 -15.23 -17.72
N PRO A 173 9.80 -16.20 -17.54
CA PRO A 173 9.66 -16.79 -16.21
C PRO A 173 11.09 -17.12 -15.78
N GLU A 174 11.65 -16.36 -14.83
CA GLU A 174 12.78 -16.88 -14.08
C GLU A 174 12.25 -18.23 -13.63
N GLU A 175 12.95 -19.32 -13.96
CA GLU A 175 12.79 -20.55 -13.20
C GLU A 175 12.69 -20.10 -11.75
N ASP A 176 11.49 -20.27 -11.21
CA ASP A 176 10.92 -19.49 -10.13
C ASP A 176 12.04 -19.17 -9.12
N TYR A 177 12.48 -17.90 -9.03
CA TYR A 177 13.63 -17.58 -8.17
C TYR A 177 13.32 -17.99 -6.72
N MET A 178 12.03 -18.02 -6.33
CA MET A 178 11.53 -18.56 -5.06
C MET A 178 11.54 -20.10 -4.97
N SER A 179 11.68 -20.81 -6.10
CA SER A 179 11.88 -22.25 -6.19
C SER A 179 13.35 -22.68 -6.18
N THR A 180 14.29 -21.74 -6.28
CA THR A 180 15.70 -22.07 -6.09
C THR A 180 15.93 -22.60 -4.67
N PRO A 181 16.79 -23.62 -4.50
CA PRO A 181 17.13 -24.13 -3.17
C PRO A 181 17.60 -23.01 -2.23
N GLU A 182 18.34 -22.02 -2.76
CA GLU A 182 18.85 -20.88 -1.99
C GLU A 182 17.72 -19.96 -1.49
N ALA A 183 16.77 -19.57 -2.34
CA ALA A 183 15.67 -18.70 -1.94
C ALA A 183 14.70 -19.43 -0.99
N LYS A 184 14.46 -20.72 -1.21
CA LYS A 184 13.66 -21.54 -0.29
C LYS A 184 14.33 -21.66 1.08
N ALA A 185 15.65 -21.87 1.11
CA ALA A 185 16.41 -21.89 2.35
C ALA A 185 16.39 -20.53 3.07
N GLN A 186 16.41 -19.42 2.32
CA GLN A 186 16.27 -18.08 2.91
C GLN A 186 14.88 -17.84 3.51
N LEU A 187 13.81 -18.26 2.83
CA LEU A 187 12.44 -18.18 3.35
C LEU A 187 12.25 -19.03 4.60
N ASP A 188 12.67 -20.30 4.57
CA ASP A 188 12.62 -21.19 5.73
C ASP A 188 13.39 -20.59 6.93
N ARG A 189 14.49 -19.88 6.66
CA ARG A 189 15.27 -19.19 7.69
C ARG A 189 14.53 -17.97 8.25
N ILE A 190 13.86 -17.18 7.40
CA ILE A 190 13.05 -16.04 7.83
C ILE A 190 11.86 -16.52 8.67
N GLU A 191 11.15 -17.55 8.23
CA GLU A 191 10.02 -18.11 8.97
C GLU A 191 10.44 -18.65 10.35
N LYS A 192 11.57 -19.36 10.43
CA LYS A 192 12.13 -19.81 11.71
C LYS A 192 12.53 -18.63 12.61
N LEU A 193 13.10 -17.58 12.05
CA LEU A 193 13.43 -16.36 12.82
C LEU A 193 12.18 -15.68 13.36
N LEU A 194 11.13 -15.55 12.54
CA LEU A 194 9.86 -14.96 12.96
C LEU A 194 9.19 -15.79 14.07
N ALA A 195 9.16 -17.12 13.93
CA ALA A 195 8.62 -18.01 14.96
C ALA A 195 9.41 -17.94 16.28
N ALA A 196 10.75 -17.89 16.19
CA ALA A 196 11.61 -17.73 17.35
C ALA A 196 11.40 -16.36 18.02
N LEU A 197 11.25 -15.29 17.24
CA LEU A 197 10.98 -13.94 17.74
C LEU A 197 9.64 -13.90 18.48
N ALA A 198 8.59 -14.47 17.89
CA ALA A 198 7.27 -14.54 18.50
C ALA A 198 7.28 -15.33 19.82
N THR A 199 8.00 -16.46 19.86
CA THR A 199 8.15 -17.27 21.08
C THR A 199 8.91 -16.50 22.17
N ALA A 200 9.99 -15.81 21.80
CA ALA A 200 10.76 -14.99 22.73
C ALA A 200 9.96 -13.79 23.26
N GLU A 201 9.13 -13.18 22.44
CA GLU A 201 8.21 -12.12 22.87
C GLU A 201 7.15 -12.65 23.81
N ALA A 202 6.49 -13.77 23.48
CA ALA A 202 5.51 -14.41 24.37
C ALA A 202 6.14 -14.76 25.73
N GLY A 203 7.37 -15.28 25.74
CA GLY A 203 8.15 -15.53 26.95
C GLY A 203 8.38 -14.26 27.78
N ARG A 204 8.84 -13.17 27.14
CA ARG A 204 9.04 -11.87 27.79
C ARG A 204 7.73 -11.32 28.39
N TYR A 205 6.62 -11.40 27.66
CA TYR A 205 5.32 -10.98 28.17
C TYR A 205 4.85 -11.83 29.36
N SER A 206 5.04 -13.15 29.31
CA SER A 206 4.68 -14.03 30.43
C SER A 206 5.51 -13.77 31.68
N ASP A 207 6.79 -13.43 31.53
CA ASP A 207 7.68 -13.09 32.64
C ASP A 207 7.31 -11.74 33.24
N LEU A 208 7.01 -10.76 32.40
CA LEU A 208 6.51 -9.46 32.84
C LEU A 208 5.20 -9.61 33.62
N ALA A 209 4.25 -10.41 33.13
CA ALA A 209 3.00 -10.68 33.83
C ALA A 209 3.24 -11.29 35.23
N ARG A 210 4.07 -12.35 35.33
CA ARG A 210 4.43 -12.95 36.63
C ARG A 210 5.06 -11.95 37.60
N ARG A 211 5.89 -11.03 37.11
CA ARG A 211 6.51 -9.99 37.96
C ARG A 211 5.48 -8.96 38.44
N VAL A 212 4.51 -8.59 37.60
CA VAL A 212 3.41 -7.70 37.99
C VAL A 212 2.50 -8.36 39.02
N ASP A 213 2.17 -9.64 38.85
CA ASP A 213 1.37 -10.39 39.83
C ASP A 213 2.09 -10.46 41.17
N GLY A 214 3.38 -10.81 41.18
CA GLY A 214 4.19 -10.86 42.40
C GLY A 214 4.31 -9.52 43.13
N LEU A 215 4.42 -8.41 42.39
CA LEU A 215 4.39 -7.05 42.98
C LEU A 215 3.03 -6.73 43.58
N THR A 216 1.95 -7.18 42.94
CA THR A 216 0.57 -6.99 43.40
C THR A 216 0.33 -7.75 44.71
N ASP A 217 0.77 -9.02 44.78
CA ASP A 217 0.68 -9.84 45.97
C ASP A 217 1.50 -9.26 47.13
N GLN A 218 2.70 -8.75 46.84
CA GLN A 218 3.56 -8.10 47.83
C GLN A 218 2.90 -6.85 48.41
N GLU A 219 2.31 -6.00 47.57
CA GLU A 219 1.59 -4.80 48.02
C GLU A 219 0.32 -5.14 48.78
N ALA A 220 -0.44 -6.16 48.36
CA ALA A 220 -1.60 -6.66 49.09
C ALA A 220 -1.22 -7.15 50.51
N GLY A 221 -0.12 -7.90 50.62
CA GLY A 221 0.42 -8.35 51.90
C GLY A 221 0.87 -7.18 52.80
N ARG A 222 1.53 -6.17 52.24
CA ARG A 222 1.89 -4.95 52.98
C ARG A 222 0.63 -4.23 53.49
N TYR A 223 -0.39 -4.09 52.66
CA TYR A 223 -1.64 -3.46 53.07
C TYR A 223 -2.33 -4.21 54.21
N GLN A 224 -2.43 -5.55 54.12
CA GLN A 224 -2.98 -6.38 55.19
C GLN A 224 -2.20 -6.24 56.50
N TYR A 225 -0.87 -6.20 56.43
CA TYR A 225 -0.02 -5.98 57.60
C TYR A 225 -0.29 -4.62 58.28
N TYR A 226 -0.37 -3.53 57.51
CA TYR A 226 -0.69 -2.21 58.05
C TYR A 226 -2.11 -2.14 58.61
N ALA A 227 -3.09 -2.74 57.93
CA ALA A 227 -4.46 -2.82 58.40
C ALA A 227 -4.55 -3.58 59.74
N GLY A 228 -3.83 -4.70 59.89
CA GLY A 228 -3.76 -5.44 61.14
C GLY A 228 -3.13 -4.63 62.29
N LYS A 229 -2.03 -3.92 62.03
CA LYS A 229 -1.44 -3.01 63.02
C LYS A 229 -2.39 -1.89 63.43
N PHE A 230 -3.10 -1.31 62.46
CA PHE A 230 -4.07 -0.26 62.74
C PHE A 230 -5.22 -0.77 63.62
N GLN A 231 -5.75 -1.97 63.33
CA GLN A 231 -6.79 -2.60 64.16
C GLN A 231 -6.30 -2.93 65.58
N ALA A 232 -5.05 -3.38 65.73
CA ALA A 232 -4.46 -3.62 67.05
C ALA A 232 -4.36 -2.34 67.88
N ILE A 233 -3.95 -1.23 67.25
CA ILE A 233 -3.93 0.10 67.90
C ILE A 233 -5.34 0.53 68.32
N LEU A 234 -6.35 0.32 67.47
CA LEU A 234 -7.74 0.63 67.81
C LEU A 234 -8.26 -0.20 68.99
N ALA A 235 -7.87 -1.48 69.08
CA ALA A 235 -8.23 -2.35 70.19
C ALA A 235 -7.58 -1.91 71.51
N GLU A 236 -6.28 -1.58 71.49
CA GLU A 236 -5.58 -1.03 72.67
C GLU A 236 -6.19 0.29 73.14
N LEU A 237 -6.62 1.16 72.22
CA LEU A 237 -7.32 2.42 72.56
C LEU A 237 -8.74 2.19 73.10
N ALA A 238 -9.37 1.06 72.78
CA ALA A 238 -10.69 0.71 73.29
C ALA A 238 -10.62 0.01 74.66
N ASP A 239 -9.53 -0.71 74.93
CA ASP A 239 -9.24 -1.41 76.19
C ASP A 239 -8.47 -0.55 77.21
N ASP A 240 -8.08 0.69 76.86
CA ASP A 240 -7.64 1.69 77.83
C ASP A 240 -8.88 2.34 78.47
N PRO A 241 -9.26 1.97 79.71
CA PRO A 241 -10.28 2.71 80.43
C PRO A 241 -9.62 4.03 80.80
N ALA A 242 -9.75 5.03 79.93
CA ALA A 242 -9.68 6.40 80.39
C ALA A 242 -10.61 6.47 81.60
N SER A 243 -10.02 6.61 82.80
CA SER A 243 -10.70 7.06 83.99
C SER A 243 -11.70 8.12 83.56
N PRO A 244 -12.96 8.08 84.03
CA PRO A 244 -13.87 9.17 83.74
C PRO A 244 -13.13 10.42 84.20
N VAL A 245 -12.83 11.32 83.26
CA VAL A 245 -12.45 12.67 83.64
C VAL A 245 -13.70 13.19 84.30
N THR A 246 -13.76 13.02 85.62
CA THR A 246 -14.74 13.61 86.50
C THR A 246 -14.55 15.10 86.29
N ALA A 247 -15.44 15.67 85.48
CA ALA A 247 -15.69 17.09 85.55
C ALA A 247 -16.29 17.34 86.94
N GLU A 248 -15.43 17.54 87.94
CA GLU A 248 -15.81 18.29 89.13
C GLU A 248 -15.98 19.76 88.69
N PRO A 249 -17.19 20.34 88.75
CA PRO A 249 -17.29 21.76 89.10
C PRO A 249 -17.08 21.87 90.63
N PRO A 250 -16.81 23.03 91.26
CA PRO A 250 -16.65 24.42 90.80
C PRO A 250 -15.41 25.09 91.50
N GLN A 251 -15.11 26.39 91.38
CA GLN A 251 -15.66 27.52 92.17
C GLN A 251 -15.19 28.85 91.57
#